data_AF-A0A1R2D320-F1
#
_entry.id   AF-A0A1R2D320-F1
#
_cell.length_a   1.000
_cell.length_b   1.000
_cell.length_c   1.000
_cell.angle_alpha   90.00
_cell.angle_beta   90.00
_cell.angle_gamma   90.00
#
_symmetry.space_group_name_H-M   'P 1'
#
loop_
_entity.id
_entity.type
_entity.pdbx_description
1 polymer ?
#
loop_
_entity_poly.entity_id
_entity_poly.type
_entity_poly.pdbx_seq_one_letter_code
_entity_poly.pdbx_strand_id
1 'polypeptide(L)'
;MGCGNIFNKFYKTITSKKNIIYDFSFPYEKDAGIGTYLLEENCFHNTNWEKILNRPKLSILPSEILASDLKSCSKIRKLMIRGPLNNHRWELWKTFFNIKSFPSYQSLPIIQNASSDIILKDLGRTFPNLSYFDKEKYGHYGQNALYRILSKFSTKYPKVGYCQGMNYIVGFLLIVSGSKEEEVFLLFTKLCEEFNLFEVFSEDMREIKKNMWVFDKIFQKKFKELYFHFIEEEVTNDMWVFKWFLSIFTTCLPINGIVRVWDYIIVKGLKGLYQIALGIVSLLQSDLIKSDLAEILVVFNKLVNTEISAKSIIKSAQKMKIKRHKIEKYRKNYDKKHGNIFYYTAQTIIITPSIPIKPQKENLVIEEITETLNELPPFKKSKSGFNTPIRTLLSHKFKPFDYYKMGRISFIEERSQNEDEIVDPKQFLDELVNENAPGDSFIIQVFGNNK
;
A
#
# COMPACT_ATOMS: atom_id res chain seq x y z
N MET A 1 1.80 1.14 -20.91
CA MET A 1 2.88 0.56 -20.08
C MET A 1 2.23 -0.27 -18.98
N GLY A 2 2.35 -1.59 -19.09
CA GLY A 2 1.46 -2.53 -18.40
C GLY A 2 1.77 -2.72 -16.92
N CYS A 3 0.90 -2.19 -16.05
CA CYS A 3 0.53 -2.90 -14.83
C CYS A 3 -0.42 -4.04 -15.23
N GLY A 4 0.13 -5.02 -15.96
CA GLY A 4 -0.57 -6.24 -16.33
C GLY A 4 -0.64 -7.13 -15.10
N ASN A 5 -1.83 -7.20 -14.51
CA ASN A 5 -2.19 -8.27 -13.59
C ASN A 5 -1.87 -9.62 -14.23
N ILE A 6 -0.91 -10.34 -13.66
CA ILE A 6 -0.71 -11.77 -13.92
C ILE A 6 -0.97 -12.49 -12.60
N PHE A 7 -2.26 -12.82 -12.43
CA PHE A 7 -2.86 -14.01 -11.83
C PHE A 7 -2.18 -14.77 -10.67
N ASN A 8 -3.05 -15.11 -9.69
CA ASN A 8 -3.19 -16.42 -9.05
C ASN A 8 -1.93 -17.31 -9.09
N LYS A 9 -1.14 -17.25 -8.01
CA LYS A 9 -0.38 -18.40 -7.53
C LYS A 9 -0.68 -18.63 -6.07
N PHE A 10 -1.54 -19.62 -5.84
CA PHE A 10 -1.66 -20.32 -4.56
C PHE A 10 -0.28 -20.72 -4.02
N TYR A 11 -0.17 -20.70 -2.70
CA TYR A 11 0.86 -21.33 -1.90
C TYR A 11 1.30 -22.65 -2.55
N LYS A 12 2.47 -22.63 -3.18
CA LYS A 12 3.17 -23.82 -3.59
C LYS A 12 4.33 -23.95 -2.62
N THR A 13 4.29 -24.96 -1.76
CA THR A 13 5.50 -25.43 -1.08
C THR A 13 6.45 -25.87 -2.19
N ILE A 14 7.38 -25.01 -2.59
CA ILE A 14 8.40 -25.33 -3.59
C ILE A 14 9.41 -26.23 -2.87
N THR A 15 9.18 -27.54 -2.93
CA THR A 15 10.26 -28.51 -2.71
C THR A 15 11.14 -28.54 -3.95
N SER A 16 12.39 -28.14 -3.75
CA SER A 16 13.52 -28.22 -4.68
C SER A 16 13.44 -27.39 -5.97
N LYS A 17 14.08 -26.23 -5.94
CA LYS A 17 14.83 -25.67 -7.09
C LYS A 17 15.96 -24.82 -6.52
N LYS A 18 17.20 -25.24 -6.76
CA LYS A 18 18.49 -24.61 -6.42
C LYS A 18 18.34 -23.47 -5.40
N ASN A 19 18.54 -23.79 -4.13
CA ASN A 19 18.73 -22.78 -3.09
C ASN A 19 19.87 -21.86 -3.53
N ILE A 20 19.54 -20.70 -4.10
CA ILE A 20 20.42 -19.55 -3.99
C ILE A 20 20.30 -19.17 -2.53
N ILE A 21 21.14 -19.79 -1.71
CA ILE A 21 21.37 -19.37 -0.33
C ILE A 21 22.05 -18.02 -0.51
N TYR A 22 21.25 -16.96 -0.54
CA TYR A 22 21.78 -15.64 -0.27
C TYR A 22 22.27 -15.71 1.17
N ASP A 23 23.58 -15.71 1.34
CA ASP A 23 24.19 -15.55 2.64
C ASP A 23 23.77 -14.17 3.18
N PHE A 24 22.88 -14.14 4.17
CA PHE A 24 22.42 -12.91 4.80
C PHE A 24 23.15 -12.63 6.11
N SER A 25 24.20 -13.40 6.43
CA SER A 25 25.04 -13.23 7.61
C SER A 25 26.14 -12.18 7.39
N PHE A 26 25.76 -11.02 6.88
CA PHE A 26 26.70 -9.90 6.77
C PHE A 26 26.75 -9.12 8.09
N PRO A 27 27.95 -8.79 8.59
CA PRO A 27 28.07 -8.03 9.82
C PRO A 27 27.35 -6.69 9.65
N TYR A 28 26.47 -6.43 10.61
CA TYR A 28 25.85 -5.13 10.82
C TYR A 28 26.96 -4.13 11.15
N GLU A 29 27.50 -3.42 10.15
CA GLU A 29 28.35 -2.27 10.40
C GLU A 29 27.48 -1.16 10.99
N LYS A 30 27.63 -0.99 12.29
CA LYS A 30 26.72 -0.30 13.21
C LYS A 30 26.84 1.23 13.14
N ASP A 31 27.90 1.75 12.54
CA ASP A 31 28.37 3.12 12.83
C ASP A 31 28.57 4.05 11.62
N ALA A 32 28.20 3.65 10.42
CA ALA A 32 28.34 4.55 9.29
C ALA A 32 26.96 5.13 8.96
N GLY A 33 26.79 6.44 9.12
CA GLY A 33 25.66 7.22 8.59
C GLY A 33 25.66 7.21 7.06
N ILE A 34 25.69 6.03 6.44
CA ILE A 34 26.01 5.83 5.03
C ILE A 34 24.91 6.45 4.16
N GLY A 35 23.67 6.38 4.62
CA GLY A 35 22.56 7.01 3.93
C GLY A 35 22.57 8.54 4.02
N THR A 36 22.98 9.12 5.14
CA THR A 36 22.79 10.56 5.40
C THR A 36 23.79 11.44 4.66
N TYR A 37 25.01 10.96 4.39
CA TYR A 37 26.01 11.73 3.62
C TYR A 37 25.59 11.96 2.16
N LEU A 38 24.62 11.17 1.65
CA LEU A 38 24.07 11.34 0.30
C LEU A 38 23.16 12.57 0.19
N LEU A 39 22.73 13.12 1.31
CA LEU A 39 21.92 14.32 1.36
C LEU A 39 22.86 15.52 1.46
N GLU A 40 22.83 16.39 0.46
CA GLU A 40 23.64 17.61 0.47
C GLU A 40 23.33 18.44 1.73
N GLU A 41 24.32 18.61 2.60
CA GLU A 41 24.16 19.26 3.91
C GLU A 41 23.77 20.74 3.82
N ASN A 42 24.14 21.42 2.72
CA ASN A 42 24.18 22.89 2.68
C ASN A 42 23.15 23.56 1.77
N CYS A 43 22.37 22.82 0.98
CA CYS A 43 21.51 23.41 -0.06
C CYS A 43 20.24 24.09 0.48
N PHE A 44 19.96 23.97 1.78
CA PHE A 44 18.67 24.36 2.35
C PHE A 44 18.75 25.33 3.53
N HIS A 45 19.97 25.77 3.91
CA HIS A 45 20.17 26.65 5.07
C HIS A 45 20.13 28.13 4.71
N ASN A 46 19.08 28.82 5.18
CA ASN A 46 19.07 30.28 5.35
C ASN A 46 18.41 30.69 6.69
N THR A 47 18.35 29.77 7.65
CA THR A 47 17.79 29.99 8.99
C THR A 47 18.63 29.31 10.05
N ASN A 48 19.02 30.10 11.05
CA ASN A 48 19.82 29.66 12.19
C ASN A 48 18.94 28.83 13.14
N TRP A 49 18.83 27.51 12.86
CA TRP A 49 18.04 26.54 13.63
C TRP A 49 18.44 26.53 15.11
N GLU A 50 19.72 26.68 15.41
CA GLU A 50 20.26 26.78 16.78
C GLU A 50 19.69 28.01 17.50
N LYS A 51 19.71 29.19 16.89
CA LYS A 51 19.09 30.40 17.48
C LYS A 51 17.59 30.27 17.72
N ILE A 52 16.90 29.36 17.03
CA ILE A 52 15.44 29.20 17.14
C ILE A 52 15.09 28.12 18.17
N LEU A 53 15.82 27.01 18.19
CA LEU A 53 15.72 25.96 19.22
C LEU A 53 16.16 26.51 20.59
N ASN A 54 17.12 27.44 20.63
CA ASN A 54 17.62 28.05 21.86
C ASN A 54 16.80 29.28 22.34
N ARG A 55 15.61 29.57 21.77
CA ARG A 55 14.77 30.69 22.25
C ARG A 55 14.10 30.35 23.59
N PRO A 56 13.91 31.30 24.53
CA PRO A 56 13.35 31.03 25.86
C PRO A 56 11.94 30.39 25.87
N LYS A 57 11.15 30.54 24.79
CA LYS A 57 9.81 29.92 24.66
C LYS A 57 9.82 28.55 23.95
N LEU A 58 10.97 28.10 23.47
CA LEU A 58 11.17 26.89 22.66
C LEU A 58 12.45 26.14 23.04
N SER A 59 13.11 26.50 24.16
CA SER A 59 14.38 25.97 24.66
C SER A 59 14.22 24.49 24.99
N ILE A 60 14.23 23.68 23.95
CA ILE A 60 13.97 22.25 23.98
C ILE A 60 15.01 21.65 23.05
N LEU A 61 15.88 20.81 23.59
CA LEU A 61 16.82 20.04 22.77
C LEU A 61 16.03 19.12 21.83
N PRO A 62 16.52 18.80 20.61
CA PRO A 62 15.82 17.87 19.71
C PRO A 62 15.42 16.54 20.36
N SER A 63 16.19 16.07 21.34
CA SER A 63 15.93 14.88 22.16
C SER A 63 14.81 15.04 23.20
N GLU A 64 14.41 16.27 23.51
CA GLU A 64 13.39 16.62 24.51
C GLU A 64 12.07 17.09 23.87
N ILE A 65 12.03 17.26 22.54
CA ILE A 65 10.81 17.66 21.84
C ILE A 65 9.81 16.51 21.92
N LEU A 66 8.60 16.76 22.44
CA LEU A 66 7.54 15.77 22.45
C LEU A 66 6.74 15.77 21.14
N ALA A 67 6.15 14.63 20.80
CA ALA A 67 5.26 14.51 19.63
C ALA A 67 4.09 15.51 19.68
N SER A 68 3.56 15.78 20.87
CA SER A 68 2.52 16.78 21.12
C SER A 68 2.96 18.18 20.69
N ASP A 69 4.21 18.54 20.96
CA ASP A 69 4.76 19.86 20.64
C ASP A 69 4.95 20.03 19.14
N LEU A 70 5.44 18.98 18.46
CA LEU A 70 5.59 18.99 16.99
C LEU A 70 4.25 19.15 16.27
N LYS A 71 3.18 18.50 16.77
CA LYS A 71 1.85 18.54 16.13
C LYS A 71 1.09 19.83 16.45
N SER A 72 1.22 20.37 17.66
CA SER A 72 0.46 21.54 18.14
C SER A 72 1.17 22.88 17.88
N CYS A 73 2.52 22.93 17.96
CA CYS A 73 3.25 24.18 17.87
C CYS A 73 3.40 24.67 16.43
N SER A 74 2.66 25.71 16.07
CA SER A 74 2.69 26.30 14.73
C SER A 74 4.08 26.82 14.31
N LYS A 75 4.92 27.23 15.27
CA LYS A 75 6.31 27.66 15.01
C LYS A 75 7.18 26.49 14.59
N ILE A 76 7.18 25.39 15.34
CA ILE A 76 7.98 24.21 15.03
C ILE A 76 7.54 23.60 13.69
N ARG A 77 6.23 23.53 13.43
CA ARG A 77 5.69 23.10 12.12
C ARG A 77 6.18 23.96 10.95
N LYS A 78 6.25 25.29 11.14
CA LYS A 78 6.82 26.19 10.11
C LYS A 78 8.31 25.94 9.90
N LEU A 79 9.04 25.61 10.96
CA LEU A 79 10.46 25.26 10.86
C LEU A 79 10.62 23.95 10.11
N MET A 80 9.88 22.89 10.46
CA MET A 80 9.88 21.62 9.72
C MET A 80 9.56 21.80 8.23
N ILE A 81 8.63 22.70 7.88
CA ILE A 81 8.28 23.01 6.48
C ILE A 81 9.41 23.73 5.71
N ARG A 82 10.16 24.62 6.36
CA ARG A 82 11.38 25.26 5.78
C ARG A 82 12.55 24.26 5.72
N GLY A 83 12.55 23.49 6.79
CA GLY A 83 12.98 22.16 7.09
C GLY A 83 14.37 21.93 7.64
N PRO A 84 14.46 20.79 8.35
CA PRO A 84 15.44 20.57 9.39
C PRO A 84 16.81 20.33 8.82
N LEU A 85 17.83 20.53 9.67
CA LEU A 85 19.19 20.07 9.44
C LEU A 85 19.19 18.55 9.18
N ASN A 86 20.06 18.09 8.29
CA ASN A 86 20.10 16.68 7.87
C ASN A 86 20.31 15.74 9.08
N ASN A 87 21.24 16.07 9.96
CA ASN A 87 21.57 15.32 11.17
C ASN A 87 20.41 15.20 12.19
N HIS A 88 19.47 16.15 12.22
CA HIS A 88 18.32 16.14 13.13
C HIS A 88 17.02 15.70 12.47
N ARG A 89 16.96 15.65 11.13
CA ARG A 89 15.73 15.38 10.38
C ARG A 89 15.08 14.06 10.78
N TRP A 90 15.89 13.01 10.84
CA TRP A 90 15.39 11.67 11.13
C TRP A 90 14.75 11.58 12.51
N GLU A 91 15.42 12.10 13.54
CA GLU A 91 14.88 12.15 14.90
C GLU A 91 13.59 12.98 14.94
N LEU A 92 13.55 14.14 14.29
CA LEU A 92 12.33 14.96 14.22
C LEU A 92 11.16 14.24 13.54
N TRP A 93 11.41 13.45 12.49
CA TRP A 93 10.38 12.64 11.86
C TRP A 93 9.86 11.55 12.79
N LYS A 94 10.75 10.80 13.44
CA LYS A 94 10.37 9.77 14.43
C LYS A 94 9.55 10.36 15.57
N THR A 95 10.01 11.47 16.14
CA THR A 95 9.33 12.19 17.21
C THR A 95 7.96 12.71 16.75
N PHE A 96 7.84 13.20 15.51
CA PHE A 96 6.55 13.65 14.96
C PHE A 96 5.51 12.54 14.98
N PHE A 97 5.93 11.30 14.72
CA PHE A 97 5.07 10.12 14.72
C PHE A 97 5.04 9.37 16.06
N ASN A 98 5.72 9.88 17.09
CA ASN A 98 5.83 9.26 18.41
C ASN A 98 6.37 7.81 18.34
N ILE A 99 7.37 7.59 17.48
CA ILE A 99 7.99 6.28 17.33
C ILE A 99 8.87 6.01 18.55
N LYS A 100 8.54 4.92 19.25
CA LYS A 100 9.32 4.39 20.37
C LYS A 100 10.09 3.15 19.92
N SER A 101 11.16 2.79 20.63
CA SER A 101 11.92 1.55 20.37
C SER A 101 11.00 0.33 20.38
N PHE A 102 11.22 -0.61 19.47
CA PHE A 102 10.39 -1.81 19.36
C PHE A 102 11.27 -3.06 19.47
N PRO A 103 11.38 -3.66 20.66
CA PRO A 103 12.32 -4.75 20.93
C PRO A 103 12.21 -5.97 20.01
N SER A 104 11.08 -6.17 19.32
CA SER A 104 10.80 -7.37 18.53
C SER A 104 11.10 -7.28 17.04
N TYR A 105 11.65 -6.17 16.49
CA TYR A 105 12.07 -6.16 15.07
C TYR A 105 13.09 -7.27 14.78
N GLN A 106 14.05 -7.49 15.68
CA GLN A 106 15.07 -8.53 15.52
C GLN A 106 14.48 -9.94 15.57
N SER A 107 13.44 -10.16 16.36
CA SER A 107 12.77 -11.45 16.48
C SER A 107 11.74 -11.72 15.37
N LEU A 108 11.41 -10.74 14.52
CA LEU A 108 10.49 -10.96 13.40
C LEU A 108 11.15 -11.89 12.35
N PRO A 109 10.52 -13.03 12.01
CA PRO A 109 11.08 -13.95 11.05
C PRO A 109 10.97 -13.37 9.63
N ILE A 110 11.93 -13.74 8.78
CA ILE A 110 11.83 -13.57 7.33
C ILE A 110 11.27 -14.87 6.78
N ILE A 111 10.01 -14.83 6.32
CA ILE A 111 9.33 -16.00 5.75
C ILE A 111 9.24 -15.82 4.25
N GLN A 112 9.71 -16.82 3.49
CA GLN A 112 9.49 -16.82 2.04
C GLN A 112 8.01 -16.97 1.71
N ASN A 113 7.51 -16.07 0.88
CA ASN A 113 6.10 -15.97 0.51
C ASN A 113 5.97 -15.39 -0.92
N ALA A 114 4.74 -15.17 -1.39
CA ALA A 114 4.48 -14.59 -2.72
C ALA A 114 5.14 -13.21 -2.93
N SER A 115 5.43 -12.47 -1.86
CA SER A 115 6.13 -11.18 -1.92
C SER A 115 7.63 -11.31 -2.18
N SER A 116 8.25 -12.43 -1.78
CA SER A 116 9.71 -12.58 -1.76
C SER A 116 10.33 -12.44 -3.16
N ASP A 117 9.77 -13.11 -4.17
CA ASP A 117 10.26 -13.03 -5.54
C ASP A 117 10.10 -11.62 -6.15
N ILE A 118 9.03 -10.91 -5.75
CA ILE A 118 8.74 -9.56 -6.25
C ILE A 118 9.70 -8.56 -5.61
N ILE A 119 9.93 -8.67 -4.28
CA ILE A 119 10.91 -7.85 -3.56
C ILE A 119 12.29 -8.03 -4.21
N LEU A 120 12.73 -9.27 -4.47
CA LEU A 120 14.04 -9.55 -5.10
C LEU A 120 14.21 -8.87 -6.46
N LYS A 121 13.17 -8.89 -7.30
CA LYS A 121 13.17 -8.20 -8.60
C LYS A 121 13.29 -6.68 -8.46
N ASP A 122 12.75 -6.14 -7.37
CA ASP A 122 12.71 -4.69 -7.12
C ASP A 122 14.00 -4.15 -6.49
N LEU A 123 14.79 -4.99 -5.82
CA LEU A 123 16.06 -4.56 -5.19
C LEU A 123 16.98 -3.86 -6.19
N GLY A 124 17.22 -4.47 -7.36
CA GLY A 124 18.18 -3.97 -8.34
C GLY A 124 17.78 -2.66 -9.03
N ARG A 125 16.50 -2.29 -9.00
CA ARG A 125 15.99 -1.04 -9.60
C ARG A 125 15.66 0.04 -8.57
N THR A 126 15.89 -0.23 -7.28
CA THR A 126 15.62 0.73 -6.20
C THR A 126 16.82 1.65 -6.02
N PHE A 127 16.70 2.89 -6.50
CA PHE A 127 17.77 3.91 -6.44
C PHE A 127 19.15 3.40 -6.88
N PRO A 128 19.28 2.79 -8.08
CA PRO A 128 20.52 2.10 -8.50
C PRO A 128 21.73 3.05 -8.59
N ASN A 129 21.48 4.34 -8.81
CA ASN A 129 22.52 5.36 -8.94
C ASN A 129 22.94 5.98 -7.59
N LEU A 130 22.26 5.63 -6.49
CA LEU A 130 22.64 6.11 -5.17
C LEU A 130 23.64 5.16 -4.55
N SER A 131 24.73 5.73 -4.05
CA SER A 131 25.89 4.96 -3.65
C SER A 131 25.56 3.90 -2.59
N TYR A 132 24.63 4.19 -1.67
CA TYR A 132 24.14 3.23 -0.66
C TYR A 132 23.55 1.93 -1.23
N PHE A 133 22.97 1.97 -2.43
CA PHE A 133 22.39 0.80 -3.12
C PHE A 133 23.30 0.25 -4.23
N ASP A 134 24.45 0.89 -4.45
CA ASP A 134 25.44 0.50 -5.45
C ASP A 134 26.27 -0.70 -4.95
N LYS A 135 26.20 -1.78 -5.73
CA LYS A 135 26.89 -3.04 -5.44
C LYS A 135 28.40 -2.90 -5.53
N GLU A 136 28.91 -2.01 -6.40
CA GLU A 136 30.34 -1.83 -6.57
C GLU A 136 30.94 -1.10 -5.38
N LYS A 137 30.17 -0.19 -4.75
CA LYS A 137 30.66 0.64 -3.65
C LYS A 137 30.46 0.04 -2.27
N TYR A 138 29.30 -0.56 -1.97
CA TYR A 138 28.99 -1.13 -0.66
C TYR A 138 28.45 -2.57 -0.74
N GLY A 139 28.71 -3.27 -1.84
CA GLY A 139 28.18 -4.61 -2.03
C GLY A 139 26.66 -4.64 -1.94
N HIS A 140 26.13 -5.72 -1.37
CA HIS A 140 24.68 -5.87 -1.20
C HIS A 140 24.14 -5.20 0.08
N TYR A 141 24.90 -4.37 0.79
CA TYR A 141 24.52 -3.84 2.10
C TYR A 141 23.13 -3.17 2.11
N GLY A 142 22.94 -2.12 1.30
CA GLY A 142 21.66 -1.41 1.24
C GLY A 142 20.50 -2.26 0.70
N GLN A 143 20.78 -3.11 -0.30
CA GLN A 143 19.78 -4.03 -0.87
C GLN A 143 19.34 -5.09 0.14
N ASN A 144 20.25 -5.58 0.98
CA ASN A 144 19.97 -6.55 2.03
C ASN A 144 19.12 -5.93 3.14
N ALA A 145 19.45 -4.71 3.57
CA ALA A 145 18.62 -3.96 4.54
C ALA A 145 17.20 -3.74 4.02
N LEU A 146 17.07 -3.34 2.75
CA LEU A 146 15.79 -3.16 2.07
C LEU A 146 14.99 -4.48 2.01
N TYR A 147 15.65 -5.58 1.63
CA TYR A 147 15.05 -6.91 1.60
C TYR A 147 14.53 -7.32 2.98
N ARG A 148 15.36 -7.22 4.04
CA ARG A 148 14.97 -7.60 5.41
C ARG A 148 13.73 -6.85 5.89
N ILE A 149 13.70 -5.52 5.71
CA ILE A 149 12.57 -4.69 6.14
C ILE A 149 11.30 -5.08 5.39
N LEU A 150 11.35 -5.17 4.05
CA LEU A 150 10.17 -5.48 3.24
C LEU A 150 9.68 -6.91 3.47
N SER A 151 10.57 -7.87 3.63
CA SER A 151 10.21 -9.25 3.95
C SER A 151 9.54 -9.34 5.31
N LYS A 152 10.14 -8.76 6.37
CA LYS A 152 9.52 -8.70 7.70
C LYS A 152 8.17 -7.98 7.68
N PHE A 153 8.03 -6.93 6.85
CA PHE A 153 6.77 -6.21 6.69
C PHE A 153 5.71 -7.09 6.05
N SER A 154 6.05 -7.78 4.96
CA SER A 154 5.13 -8.71 4.29
C SER A 154 4.73 -9.88 5.18
N THR A 155 5.63 -10.35 6.07
CA THR A 155 5.34 -11.39 7.06
C THR A 155 4.40 -10.88 8.15
N LYS A 156 4.63 -9.67 8.66
CA LYS A 156 3.79 -9.07 9.71
C LYS A 156 2.40 -8.66 9.20
N TYR A 157 2.30 -8.24 7.93
CA TYR A 157 1.06 -7.76 7.30
C TYR A 157 0.72 -8.58 6.05
N PRO A 158 0.37 -9.88 6.19
CA PRO A 158 0.20 -10.78 5.04
C PRO A 158 -0.96 -10.40 4.11
N LYS A 159 -1.99 -9.69 4.61
CA LYS A 159 -3.09 -9.17 3.78
C LYS A 159 -2.65 -8.09 2.79
N VAL A 160 -1.58 -7.36 3.11
CA VAL A 160 -1.00 -6.35 2.22
C VAL A 160 0.20 -6.93 1.47
N GLY A 161 1.00 -7.77 2.13
CA GLY A 161 2.20 -8.36 1.55
C GLY A 161 3.19 -7.28 1.11
N TYR A 162 3.59 -7.35 -0.15
CA TYR A 162 4.44 -6.37 -0.82
C TYR A 162 3.74 -5.83 -2.05
N CYS A 163 3.51 -4.51 -2.06
CA CYS A 163 3.07 -3.78 -3.24
C CYS A 163 4.28 -3.11 -3.90
N GLN A 164 4.41 -3.28 -5.22
CA GLN A 164 5.42 -2.58 -6.00
C GLN A 164 5.30 -1.07 -5.78
N GLY A 165 6.39 -0.42 -5.36
CA GLY A 165 6.39 0.97 -4.93
C GLY A 165 6.82 1.14 -3.47
N MET A 166 6.57 0.14 -2.61
CA MET A 166 7.04 0.12 -1.23
C MET A 166 8.58 0.16 -1.14
N ASN A 167 9.27 -0.50 -2.08
CA ASN A 167 10.73 -0.49 -2.17
C ASN A 167 11.32 0.92 -2.23
N TYR A 168 10.70 1.83 -2.98
CA TYR A 168 11.19 3.21 -3.08
C TYR A 168 10.93 3.99 -1.79
N ILE A 169 9.81 3.75 -1.10
CA ILE A 169 9.54 4.39 0.20
C ILE A 169 10.53 3.88 1.24
N VAL A 170 10.67 2.56 1.40
CA VAL A 170 11.57 1.97 2.40
C VAL A 170 13.03 2.29 2.07
N GLY A 171 13.42 2.23 0.79
CA GLY A 171 14.77 2.57 0.36
C GLY A 171 15.11 4.03 0.62
N PHE A 172 14.15 4.94 0.40
CA PHE A 172 14.29 6.34 0.76
C PHE A 172 14.46 6.54 2.28
N LEU A 173 13.66 5.87 3.10
CA LEU A 173 13.79 5.94 4.55
C LEU A 173 15.12 5.37 5.06
N LEU A 174 15.64 4.30 4.44
CA LEU A 174 16.99 3.78 4.74
C LEU A 174 18.08 4.82 4.51
N ILE A 175 18.00 5.57 3.41
CA ILE A 175 18.92 6.67 3.12
C ILE A 175 18.80 7.76 4.19
N VAL A 176 17.60 8.26 4.47
CA VAL A 176 17.42 9.37 5.42
C VAL A 176 17.78 8.99 6.85
N SER A 177 17.54 7.75 7.24
CA SER A 177 17.85 7.25 8.60
C SER A 177 19.32 6.94 8.83
N GLY A 178 20.11 6.79 7.76
CA GLY A 178 21.47 6.27 7.85
C GLY A 178 21.49 4.77 8.19
N SER A 179 20.68 3.96 7.50
CA SER A 179 20.63 2.49 7.66
C SER A 179 20.07 1.98 9.01
N LYS A 180 19.22 2.75 9.69
CA LYS A 180 18.60 2.31 10.95
C LYS A 180 17.37 1.44 10.68
N GLU A 181 17.59 0.18 10.31
CA GLU A 181 16.53 -0.72 9.80
C GLU A 181 15.30 -0.85 10.69
N GLU A 182 15.49 -1.06 12.00
CA GLU A 182 14.40 -1.18 12.97
C GLU A 182 13.55 0.10 12.97
N GLU A 183 14.21 1.25 13.04
CA GLU A 183 13.52 2.54 13.08
C GLU A 183 12.79 2.83 11.75
N VAL A 184 13.38 2.44 10.62
CA VAL A 184 12.76 2.52 9.30
C VAL A 184 11.52 1.64 9.22
N PHE A 185 11.61 0.39 9.70
CA PHE A 185 10.46 -0.51 9.75
C PHE A 185 9.31 0.10 10.54
N LEU A 186 9.59 0.64 11.73
CA LEU A 186 8.60 1.27 12.58
C LEU A 186 8.00 2.54 11.96
N LEU A 187 8.84 3.39 11.37
CA LEU A 187 8.36 4.60 10.71
C LEU A 187 7.52 4.25 9.49
N PHE A 188 7.92 3.28 8.69
CA PHE A 188 7.14 2.83 7.56
C PHE A 188 5.78 2.26 8.00
N THR A 189 5.74 1.39 9.02
CA THR A 189 4.48 0.93 9.61
C THR A 189 3.61 2.09 10.09
N LYS A 190 4.20 3.07 10.78
CA LYS A 190 3.45 4.21 11.30
C LYS A 190 2.91 5.12 10.20
N LEU A 191 3.66 5.29 9.11
CA LEU A 191 3.19 5.97 7.91
C LEU A 191 2.03 5.21 7.25
N CYS A 192 2.08 3.88 7.22
CA CYS A 192 0.97 3.07 6.72
C CYS A 192 -0.33 3.30 7.50
N GLU A 193 -0.26 3.49 8.81
CA GLU A 193 -1.42 3.86 9.64
C GLU A 193 -1.88 5.31 9.35
N GLU A 194 -0.97 6.27 9.44
CA GLU A 194 -1.32 7.71 9.42
C GLU A 194 -1.77 8.21 8.04
N PHE A 195 -1.28 7.59 6.96
CA PHE A 195 -1.64 7.91 5.58
C PHE A 195 -2.55 6.86 4.94
N ASN A 196 -3.05 5.90 5.72
CA ASN A 196 -3.87 4.78 5.26
C ASN A 196 -3.21 3.98 4.12
N LEU A 197 -1.88 3.80 4.18
CA LEU A 197 -1.15 3.15 3.08
C LEU A 197 -1.43 1.65 3.01
N PHE A 198 -1.89 1.00 4.08
CA PHE A 198 -2.35 -0.39 4.00
C PHE A 198 -3.45 -0.56 2.94
N GLU A 199 -4.38 0.39 2.85
CA GLU A 199 -5.45 0.44 1.83
C GLU A 199 -5.01 1.06 0.49
N VAL A 200 -3.86 1.75 0.47
CA VAL A 200 -3.24 2.19 -0.79
C VAL A 200 -2.61 0.98 -1.49
N PHE A 201 -2.02 0.08 -0.71
CA PHE A 201 -1.31 -1.11 -1.15
C PHE A 201 -2.17 -2.37 -1.17
N SER A 202 -3.45 -2.28 -0.79
CA SER A 202 -4.40 -3.38 -0.89
C SER A 202 -4.65 -3.78 -2.34
N GLU A 203 -5.18 -4.99 -2.55
CA GLU A 203 -5.48 -5.52 -3.88
C GLU A 203 -6.46 -4.64 -4.67
N ASP A 204 -7.45 -4.05 -4.00
CA ASP A 204 -8.46 -3.20 -4.64
C ASP A 204 -7.94 -1.78 -4.95
N MET A 205 -6.81 -1.39 -4.35
CA MET A 205 -6.19 -0.07 -4.43
C MET A 205 -7.21 1.05 -4.20
N ARG A 206 -8.19 0.84 -3.30
CA ARG A 206 -9.33 1.76 -3.16
C ARG A 206 -8.89 3.11 -2.62
N GLU A 207 -7.93 3.15 -1.70
CA GLU A 207 -7.47 4.39 -1.09
C GLU A 207 -6.67 5.25 -2.09
N ILE A 208 -5.87 4.66 -2.97
CA ILE A 208 -5.14 5.46 -3.98
C ILE A 208 -6.10 6.02 -5.03
N LYS A 209 -7.08 5.23 -5.49
CA LYS A 209 -8.14 5.70 -6.41
C LYS A 209 -8.94 6.85 -5.78
N LYS A 210 -9.26 6.75 -4.48
CA LYS A 210 -9.89 7.83 -3.71
C LYS A 210 -9.02 9.07 -3.64
N ASN A 211 -7.72 8.92 -3.41
CA ASN A 211 -6.77 10.03 -3.40
C ASN A 211 -6.65 10.70 -4.78
N MET A 212 -6.61 9.93 -5.86
CA MET A 212 -6.62 10.43 -7.24
C MET A 212 -7.92 11.17 -7.56
N TRP A 213 -9.08 10.66 -7.13
CA TRP A 213 -10.36 11.35 -7.29
C TRP A 213 -10.39 12.70 -6.57
N VAL A 214 -9.91 12.75 -5.33
CA VAL A 214 -9.84 14.01 -4.58
C VAL A 214 -8.92 14.99 -5.29
N PHE A 215 -7.76 14.53 -5.75
CA PHE A 215 -6.82 15.33 -6.53
C PHE A 215 -7.48 15.88 -7.79
N ASP A 216 -8.12 15.04 -8.59
CA ASP A 216 -8.84 15.37 -9.82
C ASP A 216 -9.85 16.52 -9.61
N LYS A 217 -10.68 16.43 -8.57
CA LYS A 217 -11.66 17.49 -8.24
C LYS A 217 -11.04 18.81 -7.78
N ILE A 218 -9.80 18.77 -7.30
CA ILE A 218 -9.05 19.99 -6.93
C ILE A 218 -8.31 20.53 -8.16
N PHE A 219 -7.72 19.65 -8.97
CA PHE A 219 -7.00 19.96 -10.19
C PHE A 219 -7.92 20.67 -11.19
N GLN A 220 -9.08 20.09 -11.51
CA GLN A 220 -10.11 20.69 -12.37
C GLN A 220 -10.50 22.11 -11.93
N LYS A 221 -10.62 22.34 -10.62
CA LYS A 221 -11.04 23.66 -10.09
C LYS A 221 -9.93 24.70 -10.08
N LYS A 222 -8.66 24.29 -10.00
CA LYS A 222 -7.52 25.19 -9.87
C LYS A 222 -6.85 25.48 -11.21
N PHE A 223 -6.87 24.52 -12.12
CA PHE A 223 -6.19 24.55 -13.41
C PHE A 223 -7.19 24.15 -14.49
N LYS A 224 -8.29 24.92 -14.61
CA LYS A 224 -9.43 24.55 -15.47
C LYS A 224 -9.00 24.32 -16.93
N GLU A 225 -8.25 25.26 -17.50
CA GLU A 225 -7.75 25.18 -18.88
C GLU A 225 -6.86 23.95 -19.06
N LEU A 226 -5.84 23.78 -18.21
CA LEU A 226 -4.94 22.63 -18.29
C LEU A 226 -5.66 21.29 -18.07
N TYR A 227 -6.68 21.26 -17.22
CA TYR A 227 -7.49 20.06 -17.00
C TYR A 227 -8.25 19.66 -18.25
N PHE A 228 -8.84 20.61 -18.99
CA PHE A 228 -9.52 20.30 -20.25
C PHE A 228 -8.52 19.94 -21.35
N HIS A 229 -7.37 20.61 -21.41
CA HIS A 229 -6.26 20.20 -22.28
C HIS A 229 -5.84 18.75 -22.03
N PHE A 230 -5.70 18.34 -20.76
CA PHE A 230 -5.40 16.94 -20.42
C PHE A 230 -6.49 15.96 -20.84
N ILE A 231 -7.76 16.38 -20.89
CA ILE A 231 -8.84 15.53 -21.40
C ILE A 231 -8.75 15.40 -22.92
N GLU A 232 -8.49 16.50 -23.62
CA GLU A 232 -8.33 16.53 -25.09
C GLU A 232 -7.14 15.69 -25.55
N GLU A 233 -6.03 15.76 -24.81
CA GLU A 233 -4.82 14.96 -25.04
C GLU A 233 -4.88 13.55 -24.42
N GLU A 234 -6.04 13.12 -23.91
CA GLU A 234 -6.25 11.79 -23.32
C GLU A 234 -5.27 11.42 -22.16
N VAL A 235 -4.77 12.44 -21.45
CA VAL A 235 -3.86 12.27 -20.30
C VAL A 235 -4.67 11.83 -19.08
N THR A 236 -4.52 10.56 -18.71
CA THR A 236 -5.19 10.00 -17.53
C THR A 236 -4.34 10.11 -16.26
N ASN A 237 -4.99 10.26 -15.10
CA ASN A 237 -4.30 10.36 -13.80
C ASN A 237 -3.47 9.10 -13.47
N ASP A 238 -3.82 7.93 -14.03
CA ASP A 238 -3.07 6.68 -13.85
C ASP A 238 -1.65 6.73 -14.44
N MET A 239 -1.43 7.56 -15.46
CA MET A 239 -0.13 7.66 -16.13
C MET A 239 0.93 8.41 -15.29
N TRP A 240 0.51 9.22 -14.31
CA TRP A 240 1.43 10.08 -13.56
C TRP A 240 1.07 10.20 -12.07
N VAL A 241 -0.16 10.62 -11.74
CA VAL A 241 -0.61 10.82 -10.35
C VAL A 241 -0.53 9.54 -9.54
N PHE A 242 -0.94 8.41 -10.13
CA PHE A 242 -0.88 7.10 -9.48
C PHE A 242 0.54 6.80 -8.98
N LYS A 243 1.55 6.91 -9.85
CA LYS A 243 2.96 6.68 -9.49
C LYS A 243 3.43 7.64 -8.40
N TRP A 244 3.05 8.92 -8.50
CA TRP A 244 3.43 9.93 -7.51
C TRP A 244 2.83 9.65 -6.14
N PHE A 245 1.58 9.22 -6.06
CA PHE A 245 0.92 8.95 -4.78
C PHE A 245 1.31 7.61 -4.19
N LEU A 246 1.44 6.57 -5.02
CA LEU A 246 1.83 5.22 -4.59
C LEU A 246 3.20 5.21 -3.90
N SER A 247 4.14 5.99 -4.46
CA SER A 247 5.51 6.09 -3.96
C SER A 247 5.74 7.33 -3.08
N ILE A 248 4.71 8.14 -2.79
CA ILE A 248 4.83 9.41 -2.05
C ILE A 248 5.98 10.27 -2.63
N PHE A 249 5.98 10.43 -3.96
CA PHE A 249 6.95 11.18 -4.76
C PHE A 249 8.40 10.66 -4.73
N THR A 250 8.70 9.54 -4.07
CA THR A 250 10.08 9.00 -3.99
C THR A 250 10.65 8.54 -5.34
N THR A 251 9.83 8.48 -6.39
CA THR A 251 10.23 8.14 -7.76
C THR A 251 10.10 9.30 -8.75
N CYS A 252 9.80 10.51 -8.25
CA CYS A 252 9.44 11.66 -9.08
C CYS A 252 10.51 12.76 -9.08
N LEU A 253 11.30 12.90 -8.02
CA LEU A 253 12.25 14.00 -7.84
C LEU A 253 13.65 13.46 -7.52
N PRO A 254 14.72 14.28 -7.66
CA PRO A 254 16.03 13.95 -7.10
C PRO A 254 15.94 13.75 -5.58
N ILE A 255 16.84 12.95 -5.01
CA ILE A 255 16.80 12.56 -3.58
C ILE A 255 16.72 13.78 -2.63
N ASN A 256 17.49 14.84 -2.90
CA ASN A 256 17.47 16.08 -2.14
C ASN A 256 16.10 16.79 -2.23
N GLY A 257 15.43 16.70 -3.38
CA GLY A 257 14.06 17.19 -3.56
C GLY A 257 13.03 16.36 -2.80
N ILE A 258 13.15 15.04 -2.85
CA ILE A 258 12.25 14.10 -2.15
C ILE A 258 12.25 14.39 -0.65
N VAL A 259 13.43 14.54 -0.03
CA VAL A 259 13.56 14.82 1.40
C VAL A 259 12.77 16.06 1.84
N ARG A 260 12.90 17.14 1.07
CA ARG A 260 12.18 18.41 1.34
C ARG A 260 10.67 18.27 1.16
N VAL A 261 10.24 17.52 0.13
CA VAL A 261 8.83 17.21 -0.10
C VAL A 261 8.25 16.39 1.06
N TRP A 262 9.02 15.44 1.58
CA TRP A 262 8.63 14.62 2.73
C TRP A 262 8.51 15.43 4.02
N ASP A 263 9.45 16.33 4.31
CA ASP A 263 9.32 17.29 5.43
C ASP A 263 7.98 18.04 5.38
N TYR A 264 7.55 18.45 4.19
CA TYR A 264 6.28 19.13 3.98
C TYR A 264 5.08 18.19 4.19
N ILE A 265 5.12 16.99 3.60
CA ILE A 265 4.03 16.00 3.67
C ILE A 265 3.81 15.51 5.09
N ILE A 266 4.87 15.21 5.85
CA ILE A 266 4.78 14.80 7.26
C ILE A 266 4.00 15.84 8.07
N VAL A 267 4.34 17.12 7.93
CA VAL A 267 3.69 18.20 8.69
C VAL A 267 2.26 18.48 8.22
N LYS A 268 1.97 18.29 6.93
CA LYS A 268 0.66 18.63 6.33
C LYS A 268 -0.30 17.45 6.18
N GLY A 269 0.18 16.22 6.36
CA GLY A 269 -0.56 14.98 6.08
C GLY A 269 -0.99 14.86 4.62
N LEU A 270 -2.10 14.16 4.37
CA LEU A 270 -2.69 13.97 3.04
C LEU A 270 -2.92 15.27 2.26
N LYS A 271 -3.24 16.38 2.94
CA LYS A 271 -3.34 17.68 2.28
C LYS A 271 -2.02 18.09 1.62
N GLY A 272 -0.90 17.79 2.27
CA GLY A 272 0.44 18.03 1.75
C GLY A 272 0.68 17.30 0.43
N LEU A 273 0.27 16.02 0.36
CA LEU A 273 0.36 15.19 -0.84
C LEU A 273 -0.27 15.89 -2.06
N TYR A 274 -1.53 16.33 -1.93
CA TYR A 274 -2.22 17.04 -3.01
C TYR A 274 -1.59 18.40 -3.34
N GLN A 275 -1.17 19.15 -2.31
CA GLN A 275 -0.54 20.45 -2.50
C GLN A 275 0.78 20.35 -3.27
N ILE A 276 1.59 19.32 -3.01
CA ILE A 276 2.85 19.08 -3.72
C ILE A 276 2.57 18.76 -5.18
N ALA A 277 1.67 17.81 -5.49
CA ALA A 277 1.34 17.49 -6.88
C ALA A 277 0.86 18.72 -7.65
N LEU A 278 -0.10 19.48 -7.09
CA LEU A 278 -0.60 20.72 -7.71
C LEU A 278 0.47 21.81 -7.79
N GLY A 279 1.40 21.85 -6.83
CA GLY A 279 2.51 22.79 -6.83
C GLY A 279 3.51 22.51 -7.95
N ILE A 280 3.81 21.23 -8.21
CA ILE A 280 4.64 20.78 -9.34
C ILE A 280 3.93 21.11 -10.66
N VAL A 281 2.64 20.75 -10.80
CA VAL A 281 1.83 21.08 -11.98
C VAL A 281 1.84 22.59 -12.25
N SER A 282 1.69 23.42 -11.20
CA SER A 282 1.74 24.87 -11.36
C SER A 282 3.07 25.41 -11.87
N LEU A 283 4.19 24.74 -11.55
CA LEU A 283 5.52 25.14 -12.01
C LEU A 283 5.77 24.71 -13.46
N LEU A 284 5.16 23.60 -13.87
CA LEU A 284 5.28 23.05 -15.22
C LEU A 284 4.18 23.52 -16.17
N GLN A 285 3.19 24.29 -15.69
CA GLN A 285 1.97 24.59 -16.42
C GLN A 285 2.21 25.20 -17.81
N SER A 286 3.21 26.07 -17.94
CA SER A 286 3.57 26.69 -19.23
C SER A 286 4.06 25.69 -20.27
N ASP A 287 4.70 24.60 -19.83
CA ASP A 287 5.13 23.52 -20.71
C ASP A 287 4.02 22.53 -20.99
N LEU A 288 3.23 22.19 -19.97
CA LEU A 288 2.17 21.20 -20.10
C LEU A 288 1.00 21.65 -21.00
N ILE A 289 0.67 22.95 -21.04
CA ILE A 289 -0.49 23.47 -21.79
C ILE A 289 -0.30 23.47 -23.31
N LYS A 290 0.95 23.41 -23.79
CA LYS A 290 1.30 23.43 -25.22
C LYS A 290 1.71 22.05 -25.74
N SER A 291 1.69 21.04 -24.88
CA SER A 291 2.27 19.74 -25.14
C SER A 291 1.21 18.68 -25.34
N ASP A 292 1.47 17.74 -26.25
CA ASP A 292 0.63 16.57 -26.44
C ASP A 292 0.82 15.51 -25.34
N LEU A 293 0.08 14.41 -25.41
CA LEU A 293 0.21 13.27 -24.49
C LEU A 293 1.67 12.82 -24.27
N ALA A 294 2.43 12.61 -25.35
CA ALA A 294 3.77 12.05 -25.26
C ALA A 294 4.74 13.05 -24.61
N GLU A 295 4.66 14.31 -25.03
CA GLU A 295 5.46 15.40 -24.47
C GLU A 295 5.16 15.64 -22.99
N ILE A 296 3.89 15.64 -22.59
CA ILE A 296 3.47 15.77 -21.19
C ILE A 296 4.12 14.68 -20.31
N LEU A 297 4.09 13.42 -20.77
CA LEU A 297 4.73 12.32 -20.05
C LEU A 297 6.26 12.47 -20.00
N VAL A 298 6.87 13.01 -21.05
CA VAL A 298 8.31 13.35 -21.04
C VAL A 298 8.60 14.45 -20.02
N VAL A 299 7.79 15.51 -19.95
CA VAL A 299 7.94 16.58 -18.94
C VAL A 299 7.88 15.99 -17.54
N PHE A 300 6.91 15.13 -17.24
CA PHE A 300 6.81 14.49 -15.93
C PHE A 300 7.96 13.53 -15.63
N ASN A 301 8.43 12.75 -16.61
CA ASN A 301 9.55 11.83 -16.41
C ASN A 301 10.89 12.56 -16.18
N LYS A 302 11.08 13.74 -16.80
CA LYS A 302 12.25 14.60 -16.58
C LYS A 302 12.34 15.15 -15.16
N LEU A 303 11.26 15.10 -14.36
CA LEU A 303 11.28 15.58 -12.98
C LEU A 303 12.33 14.90 -12.10
N VAL A 304 12.68 13.63 -12.39
CA VAL A 304 13.70 12.88 -11.63
C VAL A 304 15.08 13.55 -11.71
N ASN A 305 15.34 14.30 -12.79
CA ASN A 305 16.57 15.03 -13.03
C ASN A 305 16.33 16.55 -13.09
N THR A 306 15.27 17.05 -12.44
CA THR A 306 14.91 18.46 -12.53
C THR A 306 15.87 19.37 -11.75
N GLU A 307 16.14 20.54 -12.30
CA GLU A 307 16.81 21.64 -11.60
C GLU A 307 15.83 22.50 -10.78
N ILE A 308 14.52 22.22 -10.83
CA ILE A 308 13.53 22.93 -10.03
C ILE A 308 13.86 22.72 -8.55
N SER A 309 14.28 23.80 -7.89
CA SER A 309 14.62 23.74 -6.47
C SER A 309 13.43 23.27 -5.63
N ALA A 310 13.69 22.43 -4.64
CA ALA A 310 12.68 21.97 -3.69
C ALA A 310 11.96 23.14 -2.98
N LYS A 311 12.67 24.25 -2.76
CA LYS A 311 12.11 25.49 -2.21
C LYS A 311 11.01 26.07 -3.11
N SER A 312 11.22 26.06 -4.43
CA SER A 312 10.21 26.48 -5.41
C SER A 312 8.99 25.57 -5.37
N ILE A 313 9.19 24.25 -5.30
CA ILE A 313 8.11 23.25 -5.17
C ILE A 313 7.29 23.51 -3.91
N ILE A 314 7.93 23.65 -2.74
CA ILE A 314 7.25 23.92 -1.46
C ILE A 314 6.51 25.27 -1.50
N LYS A 315 7.13 26.33 -2.06
CA LYS A 315 6.50 27.65 -2.18
C LYS A 315 5.25 27.57 -3.07
N SER A 316 5.34 26.85 -4.19
CA SER A 316 4.21 26.61 -5.09
C SER A 316 3.09 25.83 -4.37
N ALA A 317 3.44 24.75 -3.67
CA ALA A 317 2.50 23.94 -2.89
C ALA A 317 1.79 24.73 -1.78
N GLN A 318 2.49 25.66 -1.13
CA GLN A 318 1.89 26.55 -0.12
C GLN A 318 0.86 27.51 -0.71
N LYS A 319 1.05 27.96 -1.96
CA LYS A 319 0.06 28.79 -2.68
C LYS A 319 -1.21 28.00 -3.01
N MET A 320 -1.14 26.67 -3.09
CA MET A 320 -2.29 25.80 -3.31
C MET A 320 -3.21 25.77 -2.08
N LYS A 321 -4.05 26.79 -1.92
CA LYS A 321 -5.03 26.86 -0.82
C LYS A 321 -6.09 25.76 -0.99
N ILE A 322 -6.05 24.76 -0.10
CA ILE A 322 -7.02 23.67 0.00
C ILE A 322 -7.56 23.61 1.44
N LYS A 323 -8.88 23.72 1.61
CA LYS A 323 -9.53 23.63 2.93
C LYS A 323 -9.76 22.17 3.30
N ARG A 324 -9.53 21.79 4.57
CA ARG A 324 -9.62 20.39 5.03
C ARG A 324 -11.01 19.79 4.80
N HIS A 325 -12.07 20.53 5.15
CA HIS A 325 -13.45 20.08 4.91
C HIS A 325 -13.78 19.81 3.43
N LYS A 326 -13.09 20.47 2.48
CA LYS A 326 -13.30 20.19 1.04
C LYS A 326 -12.71 18.83 0.66
N ILE A 327 -11.53 18.49 1.19
CA ILE A 327 -10.92 17.17 1.01
C ILE A 327 -11.87 16.10 1.57
N GLU A 328 -12.33 16.26 2.81
CA GLU A 328 -13.24 15.33 3.46
C GLU A 328 -14.56 15.20 2.69
N LYS A 329 -15.11 16.30 2.17
CA LYS A 329 -16.29 16.27 1.30
C LYS A 329 -16.04 15.45 0.02
N TYR A 330 -14.92 15.65 -0.67
CA TYR A 330 -14.61 14.89 -1.88
C TYR A 330 -14.38 13.41 -1.60
N ARG A 331 -13.75 13.07 -0.48
CA ARG A 331 -13.58 11.68 -0.03
C ARG A 331 -14.94 11.03 0.25
N LYS A 332 -15.82 11.69 1.01
CA LYS A 332 -17.20 11.22 1.24
C LYS A 332 -17.98 11.06 -0.06
N ASN A 333 -17.80 11.97 -1.03
CA ASN A 333 -18.45 11.87 -2.33
C ASN A 333 -17.94 10.67 -3.14
N TYR A 334 -16.64 10.37 -3.08
CA TYR A 334 -16.08 9.17 -3.68
C TYR A 334 -16.71 7.92 -3.06
N ASP A 335 -16.74 7.85 -1.73
CA ASP A 335 -17.35 6.73 -1.01
C ASP A 335 -18.83 6.56 -1.35
N LYS A 336 -19.59 7.65 -1.50
CA LYS A 336 -20.99 7.57 -1.96
C LYS A 336 -21.12 7.08 -3.41
N LYS A 337 -20.26 7.56 -4.30
CA LYS A 337 -20.36 7.28 -5.74
C LYS A 337 -19.92 5.86 -6.09
N HIS A 338 -18.85 5.39 -5.46
CA HIS A 338 -18.26 4.08 -5.74
C HIS A 338 -18.74 3.01 -4.75
N GLY A 339 -19.79 3.36 -3.99
CA GLY A 339 -20.24 2.62 -2.81
C GLY A 339 -19.19 2.67 -1.69
N ASN A 340 -19.65 2.72 -0.45
CA ASN A 340 -19.09 1.77 0.49
C ASN A 340 -19.58 0.42 0.01
N ILE A 341 -18.94 -0.11 -1.03
CA ILE A 341 -18.74 -1.54 -1.09
C ILE A 341 -17.86 -1.79 0.13
N PHE A 342 -18.51 -1.84 1.30
CA PHE A 342 -18.15 -2.81 2.28
C PHE A 342 -18.14 -4.08 1.44
N TYR A 343 -16.95 -4.52 1.06
CA TYR A 343 -16.73 -5.93 1.16
C TYR A 343 -16.98 -6.22 2.66
N TYR A 344 -18.26 -6.38 3.03
CA TYR A 344 -18.58 -7.57 3.79
C TYR A 344 -17.90 -8.63 2.94
N THR A 345 -16.79 -9.18 3.42
CA THR A 345 -16.38 -10.50 2.98
C THR A 345 -17.69 -11.28 2.91
N ALA A 346 -18.16 -11.56 1.69
CA ALA A 346 -19.46 -12.18 1.51
C ALA A 346 -19.49 -13.37 2.44
N GLN A 347 -20.58 -13.53 3.20
CA GLN A 347 -20.73 -14.67 4.09
C GLN A 347 -20.44 -15.91 3.26
N THR A 348 -19.27 -16.51 3.48
CA THR A 348 -18.82 -17.62 2.66
C THR A 348 -19.40 -18.84 3.33
N ILE A 349 -20.44 -19.42 2.72
CA ILE A 349 -20.96 -20.70 3.16
C ILE A 349 -20.03 -21.76 2.57
N ILE A 350 -19.29 -22.44 3.43
CA ILE A 350 -18.46 -23.58 3.06
C ILE A 350 -19.24 -24.82 3.46
N ILE A 351 -19.62 -25.62 2.46
CA ILE A 351 -20.20 -26.95 2.67
C ILE A 351 -19.07 -27.96 2.43
N THR A 352 -18.65 -28.63 3.49
CA THR A 352 -17.65 -29.71 3.40
C THR A 352 -18.32 -31.03 3.74
N PRO A 353 -18.11 -32.10 2.95
CA PRO A 353 -18.54 -33.43 3.34
C PRO A 353 -17.74 -33.88 4.57
N SER A 354 -18.44 -34.31 5.60
CA SER A 354 -17.84 -34.91 6.80
C SER A 354 -17.64 -36.41 6.56
N ILE A 355 -16.51 -36.96 7.02
CA ILE A 355 -16.41 -38.40 7.28
C ILE A 355 -17.50 -38.74 8.30
N PRO A 356 -18.28 -39.83 8.15
CA PRO A 356 -19.35 -40.17 9.08
C PRO A 356 -18.77 -40.33 10.50
N ILE A 357 -19.05 -39.37 11.37
CA ILE A 357 -18.81 -39.50 12.80
C ILE A 357 -19.95 -40.39 13.30
N LYS A 358 -19.64 -41.59 13.81
CA LYS A 358 -20.63 -42.40 14.53
C LYS A 358 -21.24 -41.53 15.62
N PRO A 359 -22.58 -41.43 15.70
CA PRO A 359 -23.23 -40.51 16.63
C PRO A 359 -22.84 -40.90 18.06
N GLN A 360 -21.97 -40.10 18.69
CA GLN A 360 -21.87 -40.10 20.14
C GLN A 360 -23.14 -39.41 20.64
N LYS A 361 -23.87 -40.11 21.51
CA LYS A 361 -25.12 -39.66 22.12
C LYS A 361 -24.87 -38.40 22.95
N GLU A 362 -24.85 -37.25 22.31
CA GLU A 362 -25.08 -35.97 22.96
C GLU A 362 -26.02 -35.18 22.06
N ASN A 363 -27.09 -34.66 22.65
CA ASN A 363 -28.14 -33.91 21.98
C ASN A 363 -27.53 -32.69 21.28
N LEU A 364 -27.15 -32.84 20.00
CA LEU A 364 -26.93 -31.72 19.11
C LEU A 364 -28.28 -31.04 18.94
N VAL A 365 -28.42 -29.90 19.60
CA VAL A 365 -29.53 -28.97 19.39
C VAL A 365 -29.51 -28.60 17.91
N ILE A 366 -30.45 -29.16 17.14
CA ILE A 366 -30.83 -28.62 15.84
C ILE A 366 -31.61 -27.33 16.17
N GLU A 367 -30.89 -26.25 16.46
CA GLU A 367 -31.49 -24.92 16.37
C GLU A 367 -31.77 -24.70 14.88
N GLU A 368 -33.05 -24.47 14.55
CA GLU A 368 -33.54 -24.29 13.19
C GLU A 368 -32.75 -23.20 12.45
N ILE A 369 -31.73 -23.61 11.67
CA ILE A 369 -31.04 -22.75 10.70
C ILE A 369 -32.05 -22.17 9.68
N THR A 370 -33.28 -22.70 9.62
CA THR A 370 -34.40 -22.26 8.80
C THR A 370 -34.72 -20.76 8.94
N GLU A 371 -34.70 -20.20 10.16
CA GLU A 371 -34.99 -18.76 10.35
C GLU A 371 -33.87 -17.88 9.79
N THR A 372 -32.61 -18.27 10.01
CA THR A 372 -31.44 -17.52 9.50
C THR A 372 -31.34 -17.59 7.97
N LEU A 373 -31.72 -18.71 7.36
CA LEU A 373 -31.72 -18.87 5.90
C LEU A 373 -32.77 -18.00 5.21
N ASN A 374 -33.93 -17.80 5.83
CA ASN A 374 -34.99 -16.93 5.29
C ASN A 374 -34.58 -15.44 5.28
N GLU A 375 -33.61 -15.03 6.10
CA GLU A 375 -33.11 -13.65 6.15
C GLU A 375 -31.98 -13.38 5.14
N LEU A 376 -31.41 -14.43 4.51
CA LEU A 376 -30.32 -14.27 3.56
C LEU A 376 -30.85 -13.80 2.18
N PRO A 377 -30.18 -12.83 1.54
CA PRO A 377 -30.59 -12.39 0.21
C PRO A 377 -30.38 -13.50 -0.84
N PRO A 378 -31.08 -13.44 -2.00
CA PRO A 378 -30.91 -14.39 -3.10
C PRO A 378 -29.50 -14.35 -3.71
N PHE A 379 -28.94 -15.50 -4.10
CA PHE A 379 -27.59 -15.58 -4.70
C PHE A 379 -27.58 -16.14 -6.12
N LYS A 380 -26.48 -15.88 -6.84
CA LYS A 380 -26.22 -16.49 -8.14
C LYS A 380 -25.61 -17.89 -7.99
N LYS A 381 -26.29 -18.91 -8.54
CA LYS A 381 -25.80 -20.28 -8.65
C LYS A 381 -24.98 -20.40 -9.93
N SER A 382 -23.66 -20.59 -9.79
CA SER A 382 -22.78 -20.79 -10.95
C SER A 382 -23.04 -22.16 -11.59
N LYS A 383 -23.44 -22.21 -12.86
CA LYS A 383 -23.61 -23.45 -13.64
C LYS A 383 -22.27 -24.05 -14.10
N SER A 384 -21.16 -23.35 -13.96
CA SER A 384 -19.83 -23.93 -14.22
C SER A 384 -19.44 -24.83 -13.06
N GLY A 385 -19.92 -26.06 -13.09
CA GLY A 385 -19.18 -27.17 -12.52
C GLY A 385 -17.77 -27.12 -13.12
N PHE A 386 -16.76 -27.08 -12.26
CA PHE A 386 -15.34 -26.81 -12.52
C PHE A 386 -14.89 -25.34 -12.51
N ASN A 387 -14.23 -24.96 -11.41
CA ASN A 387 -12.94 -24.30 -11.47
C ASN A 387 -11.93 -25.12 -10.66
N THR A 388 -10.79 -25.39 -11.27
CA THR A 388 -9.85 -26.48 -11.01
C THR A 388 -9.15 -26.43 -9.64
N PRO A 389 -8.94 -27.60 -8.98
CA PRO A 389 -7.84 -27.85 -8.05
C PRO A 389 -6.50 -28.02 -8.81
N ILE A 390 -5.41 -28.06 -8.05
CA ILE A 390 -4.01 -28.28 -8.44
C ILE A 390 -3.79 -29.27 -9.62
N ARG A 391 -2.82 -28.93 -10.50
CA ARG A 391 -2.33 -29.73 -11.64
C ARG A 391 -1.96 -31.18 -11.28
N THR A 392 -2.32 -32.13 -12.14
CA THR A 392 -1.62 -33.42 -12.26
C THR A 392 -1.45 -33.80 -13.73
N LEU A 393 -0.20 -33.96 -14.18
CA LEU A 393 0.10 -34.69 -15.42
C LEU A 393 0.06 -36.19 -15.06
N LEU A 394 -0.68 -36.94 -15.87
CA LEU A 394 -0.92 -38.37 -15.77
C LEU A 394 0.39 -39.19 -15.79
N SER A 395 0.61 -39.99 -14.75
CA SER A 395 1.05 -41.39 -14.92
C SER A 395 0.71 -42.21 -13.66
N HIS A 396 -0.27 -43.12 -13.82
CA HIS A 396 -0.74 -44.21 -12.91
C HIS A 396 -1.65 -43.82 -11.73
N LYS A 397 -2.83 -44.39 -11.47
CA LYS A 397 -3.82 -45.24 -12.19
C LYS A 397 -5.12 -45.06 -11.36
N PHE A 398 -6.18 -44.50 -11.93
CA PHE A 398 -7.49 -44.31 -11.27
C PHE A 398 -8.30 -45.61 -11.19
N LYS A 399 -9.01 -45.84 -10.07
CA LYS A 399 -10.38 -46.42 -9.88
C LYS A 399 -10.75 -46.37 -8.37
N PRO A 400 -12.01 -46.58 -7.96
CA PRO A 400 -13.29 -46.13 -8.49
C PRO A 400 -14.11 -45.43 -7.38
N PHE A 401 -14.52 -44.17 -7.59
CA PHE A 401 -15.69 -43.47 -7.04
C PHE A 401 -15.45 -41.98 -7.32
N ASP A 402 -15.83 -41.63 -8.53
CA ASP A 402 -15.71 -40.29 -9.10
C ASP A 402 -16.65 -39.29 -8.38
N TYR A 403 -16.22 -38.03 -8.40
CA TYR A 403 -16.72 -36.82 -7.74
C TYR A 403 -18.25 -36.56 -7.76
N TYR A 404 -18.76 -35.90 -6.70
CA TYR A 404 -20.00 -35.11 -6.74
C TYR A 404 -19.82 -33.66 -6.26
N LYS A 405 -20.46 -32.75 -7.02
CA LYS A 405 -20.59 -31.27 -6.96
C LYS A 405 -19.99 -30.53 -5.74
N MET A 406 -18.92 -29.76 -5.97
CA MET A 406 -18.53 -28.61 -5.13
C MET A 406 -19.10 -27.32 -5.74
N GLY A 407 -20.07 -26.68 -5.07
CA GLY A 407 -20.59 -25.36 -5.44
C GLY A 407 -19.89 -24.24 -4.67
N ARG A 408 -19.57 -23.12 -5.34
CA ARG A 408 -19.08 -21.88 -4.71
C ARG A 408 -20.17 -20.82 -4.91
N ILE A 409 -20.60 -20.17 -3.83
CA ILE A 409 -21.61 -19.10 -3.88
C ILE A 409 -20.88 -17.75 -3.88
N SER A 410 -21.21 -16.87 -4.82
CA SER A 410 -20.68 -15.51 -4.91
C SER A 410 -21.81 -14.52 -5.15
N PHE A 411 -21.95 -13.52 -4.28
CA PHE A 411 -22.92 -12.46 -4.42
C PHE A 411 -22.34 -11.28 -5.22
N ILE A 412 -23.02 -10.97 -6.33
CA ILE A 412 -22.97 -9.80 -7.21
C ILE A 412 -21.66 -8.98 -7.21
N GLU A 413 -20.75 -9.32 -8.12
CA GLU A 413 -20.01 -8.34 -8.93
C GLU A 413 -20.55 -8.41 -10.36
N GLU A 414 -20.96 -7.28 -10.94
CA GLU A 414 -21.26 -7.19 -12.37
C GLU A 414 -20.00 -7.46 -13.18
N ARG A 415 -19.81 -8.71 -13.59
CA ARG A 415 -19.00 -9.13 -14.74
C ARG A 415 -19.21 -10.63 -15.02
N SER A 416 -20.26 -10.96 -15.78
CA SER A 416 -20.17 -11.89 -16.93
C SER A 416 -21.54 -12.00 -17.61
N GLN A 417 -21.55 -12.03 -18.94
CA GLN A 417 -22.74 -12.21 -19.78
C GLN A 417 -23.18 -13.68 -19.91
N ASN A 418 -23.16 -14.43 -18.81
CA ASN A 418 -23.74 -15.78 -18.77
C ASN A 418 -24.98 -15.75 -17.88
N GLU A 419 -26.05 -16.41 -18.31
CA GLU A 419 -27.33 -16.52 -17.59
C GLU A 419 -27.14 -17.28 -16.27
N ASP A 420 -26.69 -16.57 -15.24
CA ASP A 420 -26.60 -17.05 -13.86
C ASP A 420 -28.01 -17.14 -13.27
N GLU A 421 -28.39 -18.31 -12.76
CA GLU A 421 -29.68 -18.52 -12.11
C GLU A 421 -29.63 -17.96 -10.68
N ILE A 422 -30.56 -17.06 -10.36
CA ILE A 422 -30.70 -16.50 -9.00
C ILE A 422 -31.53 -17.50 -8.20
N VAL A 423 -30.97 -18.04 -7.13
CA VAL A 423 -31.60 -19.08 -6.30
C VAL A 423 -31.71 -18.61 -4.86
N ASP A 424 -32.85 -18.90 -4.24
CA ASP A 424 -33.12 -18.67 -2.84
C ASP A 424 -32.33 -19.67 -1.96
N PRO A 425 -31.70 -19.24 -0.84
CA PRO A 425 -30.90 -20.11 0.02
C PRO A 425 -31.63 -21.34 0.57
N LYS A 426 -32.91 -21.22 0.88
CA LYS A 426 -33.74 -22.34 1.35
C LYS A 426 -34.01 -23.32 0.22
N GLN A 427 -34.38 -22.79 -0.95
CA GLN A 427 -34.59 -23.60 -2.14
C GLN A 427 -33.33 -24.39 -2.54
N PHE A 428 -32.15 -23.76 -2.46
CA PHE A 428 -30.88 -24.45 -2.74
C PHE A 428 -30.59 -25.58 -1.74
N LEU A 429 -30.90 -25.37 -0.46
CA LEU A 429 -30.71 -26.39 0.55
C LEU A 429 -31.68 -27.57 0.35
N ASP A 430 -32.95 -27.28 0.04
CA ASP A 430 -33.96 -28.29 -0.26
C ASP A 430 -33.57 -29.11 -1.50
N GLU A 431 -33.03 -28.47 -2.55
CA GLU A 431 -32.46 -29.16 -3.71
C GLU A 431 -31.28 -30.06 -3.32
N LEU A 432 -30.36 -29.57 -2.47
CA LEU A 432 -29.19 -30.34 -2.02
C LEU A 432 -29.60 -31.56 -1.18
N VAL A 433 -30.61 -31.42 -0.32
CA VAL A 433 -31.13 -32.51 0.50
C VAL A 433 -31.86 -33.55 -0.37
N ASN A 434 -32.62 -33.09 -1.38
CA ASN A 434 -33.35 -33.98 -2.29
C ASN A 434 -32.43 -34.68 -3.33
N GLU A 435 -31.28 -34.07 -3.69
CA GLU A 435 -30.29 -34.67 -4.61
C GLU A 435 -29.41 -35.76 -3.93
N ASN A 436 -29.38 -35.86 -2.60
CA ASN A 436 -28.52 -36.79 -1.85
C ASN A 436 -29.29 -37.90 -1.12
N ALA A 437 -28.64 -39.04 -0.85
CA ALA A 437 -29.27 -40.22 -0.29
C ALA A 437 -29.54 -40.10 1.22
N PRO A 438 -30.59 -40.75 1.77
CA PRO A 438 -30.85 -40.74 3.21
C PRO A 438 -29.70 -41.45 3.97
N GLY A 439 -28.99 -40.70 4.82
CA GLY A 439 -27.88 -41.19 5.64
C GLY A 439 -26.61 -40.33 5.57
N ASP A 440 -26.51 -39.42 4.59
CA ASP A 440 -25.37 -38.51 4.47
C ASP A 440 -25.48 -37.33 5.46
N SER A 441 -24.40 -37.08 6.20
CA SER A 441 -24.32 -35.97 7.17
C SER A 441 -23.44 -34.85 6.62
N PHE A 442 -24.02 -33.66 6.45
CA PHE A 442 -23.32 -32.47 5.97
C PHE A 442 -23.09 -31.48 7.10
N ILE A 443 -21.92 -30.85 7.12
CA ILE A 443 -21.66 -29.68 7.94
C ILE A 443 -21.76 -28.45 7.05
N ILE A 444 -22.66 -27.54 7.40
CA ILE A 444 -22.82 -26.24 6.76
C ILE A 444 -22.21 -25.21 7.69
N GLN A 445 -21.10 -24.60 7.28
CA GLN A 445 -20.49 -23.48 8.02
C GLN A 445 -20.78 -22.18 7.30
N VAL A 446 -21.52 -21.28 7.98
CA VAL A 446 -21.82 -19.93 7.53
C VAL A 446 -20.88 -18.96 8.24
N PHE A 447 -19.94 -18.34 7.54
CA PHE A 447 -19.01 -17.39 8.16
C PHE A 447 -19.46 -15.94 7.94
N GLY A 448 -19.90 -15.23 9.00
CA GLY A 448 -20.28 -13.82 8.94
C GLY A 448 -19.74 -12.99 10.10
N ASN A 449 -19.73 -11.66 9.95
CA ASN A 449 -19.19 -10.74 10.96
C ASN A 449 -20.13 -10.47 12.15
N ASN A 450 -21.24 -11.19 12.30
CA ASN A 450 -22.08 -11.14 13.50
C ASN A 450 -22.57 -12.56 13.84
N LYS A 451 -22.01 -13.07 14.95
CA LYS A 451 -22.15 -14.40 15.56
C LYS A 451 -21.41 -15.53 14.85
#